data_AF-A0A2E8MBI9-F1
#
_entry.id   AF-A0A2E8MBI9-F1
#
_cell.length_a   1.000
_cell.length_b   1.000
_cell.length_c   1.000
_cell.angle_alpha   90.00
_cell.angle_beta   90.00
_cell.angle_gamma   90.00
#
_symmetry.space_group_name_H-M   'P 1'
#
loop_
_entity.id
_entity.type
_entity.pdbx_description
1 polymer ?
#
loop_
_entity_poly.entity_id
_entity_poly.type
_entity_poly.pdbx_seq_one_letter_code
_entity_poly.pdbx_strand_id
1 'polypeptide(L)'
;MKVKKQKRVEQQNIIPASEVLSAFFRFIEEGDDIDGEISVQKMRELRREEREYVACGGNGSARDLAKSYHRRMLIGVGMVDNSTLPKYLVFFSATLPAHEIAEMACGVACESGRLLEIQELLAKYEGNDASNDVERSCLEQEGEMVLSRISDTLLTHVLKSYGHDDFVSCYEGNSAVYHRRCEIGRDLIVSRGSHNALEPSVA
;
A
#
# COMPACT_ATOMS: atom_id res chain seq x y z
N MET A 1 -7.05 -17.55 -25.33
CA MET A 1 -7.58 -16.66 -24.27
C MET A 1 -8.11 -15.38 -24.90
N LYS A 2 -9.25 -14.86 -24.46
CA LYS A 2 -9.92 -13.70 -25.08
C LYS A 2 -9.18 -12.40 -24.74
N VAL A 3 -8.66 -11.74 -25.78
CA VAL A 3 -8.22 -10.33 -25.76
C VAL A 3 -9.39 -9.45 -25.35
N LYS A 4 -9.39 -8.95 -24.11
CA LYS A 4 -10.35 -7.93 -23.66
C LYS A 4 -9.77 -6.54 -23.91
N LYS A 5 -10.19 -6.00 -25.06
CA LYS A 5 -10.47 -4.60 -25.37
C LYS A 5 -9.88 -3.56 -24.39
N GLN A 6 -8.79 -2.98 -24.85
CA GLN A 6 -8.48 -1.57 -24.70
C GLN A 6 -9.73 -0.73 -25.03
N LYS A 7 -10.30 -0.05 -24.04
CA LYS A 7 -11.26 1.04 -24.24
C LYS A 7 -10.98 2.12 -23.19
N ARG A 8 -10.51 3.26 -23.71
CA ARG A 8 -10.34 4.57 -23.07
C ARG A 8 -11.05 4.73 -21.73
N VAL A 9 -10.27 4.98 -20.68
CA VAL A 9 -10.69 5.87 -19.60
C VAL A 9 -10.05 7.21 -19.90
N GLU A 10 -10.91 8.20 -20.11
CA GLU A 10 -10.58 9.60 -20.31
C GLU A 10 -9.84 10.16 -19.10
N GLN A 11 -8.97 11.14 -19.35
CA GLN A 11 -8.13 11.85 -18.39
C GLN A 11 -8.82 12.11 -17.04
N GLN A 12 -8.42 11.36 -16.01
CA GLN A 12 -8.65 11.68 -14.61
C GLN A 12 -7.28 11.76 -13.98
N ASN A 13 -6.79 12.99 -13.72
CA ASN A 13 -5.56 13.32 -12.98
C ASN A 13 -4.68 12.13 -12.60
N ILE A 14 -3.89 11.60 -13.55
CA ILE A 14 -2.95 10.52 -13.25
C ILE A 14 -1.75 11.17 -12.57
N ILE A 15 -1.83 11.32 -11.25
CA ILE A 15 -0.70 11.73 -10.44
C ILE A 15 0.41 10.69 -10.64
N PRO A 16 1.61 11.05 -11.12
CA PRO A 16 2.68 10.08 -11.34
C PRO A 16 3.09 9.39 -10.04
N ALA A 17 3.02 8.06 -9.99
CA ALA A 17 3.36 7.27 -8.80
C ALA A 17 4.81 7.52 -8.33
N SER A 18 5.74 7.73 -9.27
CA SER A 18 7.13 8.06 -8.97
C SER A 18 7.29 9.40 -8.23
N GLU A 19 6.49 10.41 -8.59
CA GLU A 19 6.48 11.70 -7.90
C GLU A 19 5.89 11.59 -6.49
N VAL A 20 4.86 10.76 -6.31
CA VAL A 20 4.25 10.49 -5.00
C VAL A 20 5.24 9.82 -4.07
N LEU A 21 5.91 8.76 -4.55
CA LEU A 21 6.93 8.04 -3.78
C LEU A 21 8.08 8.97 -3.40
N SER A 22 8.58 9.77 -4.36
CA SER A 22 9.65 10.74 -4.11
C SER A 22 9.25 11.76 -3.03
N ALA A 23 8.05 12.33 -3.12
CA ALA A 23 7.53 13.25 -2.10
C ALA A 23 7.31 12.56 -0.75
N PHE A 24 6.87 11.30 -0.73
CA PHE A 24 6.64 10.53 0.49
C PHE A 24 7.95 10.24 1.23
N PHE A 25 8.97 9.75 0.54
CA PHE A 25 10.27 9.48 1.15
C PHE A 25 10.97 10.76 1.64
N ARG A 26 10.74 11.90 0.98
CA ARG A 26 11.18 13.19 1.53
C ARG A 26 10.53 13.52 2.88
N PHE A 27 9.26 13.21 3.09
CA PHE A 27 8.65 13.39 4.42
C PHE A 27 9.27 12.46 5.49
N ILE A 28 9.71 11.26 5.08
CA ILE A 28 10.43 10.36 5.97
C ILE A 28 11.81 10.92 6.33
N GLU A 29 12.55 11.42 5.35
CA GLU A 29 13.89 11.99 5.55
C GLU A 29 13.88 13.32 6.32
N GLU A 30 12.86 14.16 6.10
CA GLU A 30 12.72 15.47 6.76
C GLU A 30 12.26 15.34 8.23
N GLY A 31 11.72 14.19 8.67
CA GLY A 31 11.77 13.68 10.06
C GLY A 31 10.97 14.38 11.17
N ASP A 32 10.50 15.62 11.00
CA ASP A 32 10.01 16.46 12.12
C ASP A 32 8.78 15.91 12.89
N ASP A 33 7.97 15.03 12.27
CA ASP A 33 6.73 14.47 12.88
C ASP A 33 6.83 12.96 13.18
N ILE A 34 7.96 12.31 12.90
CA ILE A 34 8.10 10.84 12.95
C ILE A 34 8.64 10.34 14.30
N ASP A 35 9.28 11.21 15.07
CA ASP A 35 9.82 10.86 16.38
C ASP A 35 8.78 11.03 17.51
N GLY A 36 8.35 9.90 18.08
CA GLY A 36 7.73 9.84 19.40
C GLY A 36 6.26 9.43 19.47
N GLU A 37 5.73 9.43 20.70
CA GLU A 37 4.34 9.12 21.00
C GLU A 37 3.39 10.15 20.38
N ILE A 38 2.42 9.69 19.59
CA ILE A 38 1.40 10.58 19.03
C ILE A 38 0.24 10.73 20.03
N SER A 39 0.12 11.93 20.58
CA SER A 39 -0.99 12.27 21.48
C SER A 39 -2.36 12.08 20.82
N VAL A 40 -3.38 11.80 21.65
CA VAL A 40 -4.78 11.68 21.19
C VAL A 40 -5.25 12.96 20.46
N GLN A 41 -4.79 14.14 20.89
CA GLN A 41 -5.16 15.41 20.27
C GLN A 41 -4.56 15.54 18.85
N LYS A 42 -3.26 15.28 18.68
CA LYS A 42 -2.60 15.26 17.36
C LYS A 42 -3.26 14.22 16.44
N MET A 43 -3.61 13.04 16.95
CA MET A 43 -4.31 12.02 16.16
C MET A 43 -5.69 12.51 15.66
N ARG A 44 -6.44 13.25 16.48
CA ARG A 44 -7.73 13.84 16.07
C ARG A 44 -7.55 14.87 14.97
N GLU A 45 -6.50 15.69 15.04
CA GLU A 45 -6.14 16.68 14.03
C GLU A 45 -5.76 16.01 12.71
N LEU A 46 -4.86 15.02 12.74
CA LEU A 46 -4.47 14.24 11.57
C LEU A 46 -5.67 13.57 10.91
N ARG A 47 -6.58 12.97 11.70
CA ARG A 47 -7.81 12.37 11.18
C ARG A 47 -8.75 13.41 10.56
N ARG A 48 -8.79 14.64 11.08
CA ARG A 48 -9.59 15.72 10.50
C ARG A 48 -9.02 16.13 9.15
N GLU A 49 -7.73 16.41 9.08
CA GLU A 49 -7.04 16.77 7.83
C GLU A 49 -7.19 15.68 6.75
N GLU A 50 -7.10 14.41 7.16
CA GLU A 50 -7.27 13.30 6.22
C GLU A 50 -8.71 13.18 5.70
N ARG A 51 -9.71 13.40 6.56
CA ARG A 51 -11.11 13.45 6.12
C ARG A 51 -11.36 14.61 5.16
N GLU A 52 -10.75 15.76 5.40
CA GLU A 52 -10.85 16.93 4.51
C GLU A 52 -10.25 16.63 3.13
N TYR A 53 -9.06 16.03 3.08
CA TYR A 53 -8.42 15.59 1.83
C TYR A 53 -9.31 14.60 1.05
N VAL A 54 -9.84 13.58 1.74
CA VAL A 54 -10.73 12.58 1.12
C VAL A 54 -12.05 13.20 0.66
N ALA A 55 -12.64 14.12 1.44
CA ALA A 55 -13.89 14.79 1.11
C ALA A 55 -13.78 15.69 -0.14
N CYS A 56 -12.59 16.23 -0.42
CA CYS A 56 -12.29 16.95 -1.66
C CYS A 56 -12.03 16.01 -2.86
N GLY A 57 -12.32 14.71 -2.72
CA GLY A 57 -12.18 13.69 -3.76
C GLY A 57 -10.75 13.20 -3.96
N GLY A 58 -9.83 13.48 -3.03
CA GLY A 58 -8.41 13.16 -3.20
C GLY A 58 -7.75 13.94 -4.35
N ASN A 59 -8.42 14.97 -4.88
CA ASN A 59 -7.89 15.84 -5.92
C ASN A 59 -6.76 16.69 -5.32
N GLY A 60 -5.52 16.44 -5.77
CA GLY A 60 -4.34 17.14 -5.28
C GLY A 60 -3.11 16.85 -6.13
N SER A 61 -2.00 17.43 -5.74
CA SER A 61 -0.67 17.15 -6.30
C SER A 61 -0.12 15.81 -5.78
N ALA A 62 0.96 15.32 -6.39
CA ALA A 62 1.71 14.17 -5.87
C ALA A 62 2.11 14.34 -4.40
N ARG A 63 2.45 15.57 -4.01
CA ARG A 63 2.80 15.92 -2.63
C ARG A 63 1.61 15.79 -1.68
N ASP A 64 0.39 16.12 -2.12
CA ASP A 64 -0.82 16.02 -1.28
C ASP A 64 -1.18 14.55 -1.01
N LEU A 65 -1.08 13.70 -2.03
CA LEU A 65 -1.27 12.26 -1.89
C LEU A 65 -0.18 11.63 -1.01
N ALA A 66 1.09 12.01 -1.21
CA ALA A 66 2.19 11.60 -0.33
C ALA A 66 1.95 12.03 1.12
N LYS A 67 1.42 13.24 1.34
CA LYS A 67 1.06 13.73 2.67
C LYS A 67 -0.09 12.95 3.29
N SER A 68 -1.07 12.48 2.50
CA SER A 68 -2.10 11.55 2.97
C SER A 68 -1.51 10.23 3.46
N TYR A 69 -0.61 9.60 2.69
CA TYR A 69 0.10 8.40 3.16
C TYR A 69 0.85 8.65 4.47
N HIS A 70 1.60 9.75 4.53
CA HIS A 70 2.34 10.16 5.72
C HIS A 70 1.42 10.34 6.94
N ARG A 71 0.31 11.07 6.80
CA ARG A 71 -0.69 11.23 7.88
C ARG A 71 -1.28 9.91 8.31
N ARG A 72 -1.59 9.00 7.38
CA ARG A 72 -2.18 7.69 7.70
C ARG A 72 -1.19 6.80 8.45
N MET A 73 0.10 6.85 8.12
CA MET A 73 1.16 6.21 8.90
C MET A 73 1.23 6.75 10.33
N LEU A 74 1.25 8.08 10.50
CA LEU A 74 1.23 8.70 11.83
C LEU A 74 -0.04 8.33 12.63
N ILE A 75 -1.21 8.34 12.00
CA ILE A 75 -2.45 7.88 12.65
C ILE A 75 -2.29 6.42 13.11
N GLY A 76 -1.63 5.58 12.30
CA GLY A 76 -1.25 4.21 12.64
C GLY A 76 -0.45 4.11 13.94
N VAL A 77 0.62 4.90 14.07
CA VAL A 77 1.42 5.02 15.31
C VAL A 77 0.53 5.34 16.51
N GLY A 78 -0.24 6.44 16.44
CA GLY A 78 -1.12 6.82 17.54
C GLY A 78 -2.21 5.79 17.86
N MET A 79 -2.69 5.03 16.87
CA MET A 79 -3.69 3.98 17.07
C MET A 79 -3.14 2.79 17.86
N VAL A 80 -1.87 2.43 17.67
CA VAL A 80 -1.24 1.32 18.40
C VAL A 80 -1.24 1.60 19.90
N ASP A 81 -0.93 2.84 20.29
CA ASP A 81 -0.76 3.18 21.71
C ASP A 81 -2.08 3.54 22.41
N ASN A 82 -3.03 4.13 21.67
CA ASN A 82 -4.19 4.79 22.29
C ASN A 82 -5.55 4.17 21.92
N SER A 83 -5.62 3.21 20.99
CA SER A 83 -6.91 2.72 20.50
C SER A 83 -7.51 1.62 21.38
N THR A 84 -8.82 1.66 21.57
CA THR A 84 -9.61 0.57 22.18
C THR A 84 -10.18 -0.41 21.13
N LEU A 85 -9.81 -0.24 19.86
CA LEU A 85 -10.25 -1.11 18.78
C LEU A 85 -9.61 -2.51 18.90
N PRO A 86 -10.22 -3.55 18.28
CA PRO A 86 -9.61 -4.87 18.24
C PRO A 86 -8.18 -4.84 17.70
N LYS A 87 -7.27 -5.56 18.36
CA LYS A 87 -5.82 -5.54 18.05
C LYS A 87 -5.50 -5.78 16.56
N TYR A 88 -6.16 -6.75 15.92
CA TYR A 88 -5.91 -7.05 14.50
C TYR A 88 -6.50 -6.00 13.55
N LEU A 89 -7.55 -5.28 13.95
CA LEU A 89 -8.04 -4.13 13.20
C LEU A 89 -7.00 -3.00 13.24
N VAL A 90 -6.46 -2.70 14.42
CA VAL A 90 -5.38 -1.71 14.57
C VAL A 90 -4.15 -2.12 13.75
N PHE A 91 -3.73 -3.38 13.86
CA PHE A 91 -2.61 -3.93 13.10
C PHE A 91 -2.78 -3.74 11.58
N PHE A 92 -3.95 -4.12 11.05
CA PHE A 92 -4.26 -3.94 9.64
C PHE A 92 -4.28 -2.46 9.25
N SER A 93 -5.00 -1.62 9.99
CA SER A 93 -5.12 -0.18 9.66
C SER A 93 -3.78 0.56 9.74
N ALA A 94 -2.92 0.22 10.69
CA ALA A 94 -1.60 0.85 10.86
C ALA A 94 -0.60 0.41 9.78
N THR A 95 -0.74 -0.80 9.23
CA THR A 95 0.18 -1.33 8.22
C THR A 95 -0.27 -1.06 6.78
N LEU A 96 -1.56 -0.86 6.55
CA LEU A 96 -2.14 -0.70 5.21
C LEU A 96 -1.44 0.37 4.35
N PRO A 97 -1.13 1.58 4.83
CA PRO A 97 -0.49 2.59 3.98
C PRO A 97 0.91 2.16 3.52
N ALA A 98 1.65 1.38 4.32
CA ALA A 98 2.94 0.85 3.93
C ALA A 98 2.83 -0.22 2.82
N HIS A 99 1.78 -1.05 2.86
CA HIS A 99 1.47 -1.99 1.77
C HIS A 99 1.15 -1.27 0.46
N GLU A 100 0.31 -0.22 0.53
CA GLU A 100 -0.05 0.59 -0.65
C GLU A 100 1.17 1.31 -1.26
N ILE A 101 2.11 1.80 -0.43
CA ILE A 101 3.37 2.38 -0.89
C ILE A 101 4.28 1.32 -1.55
N ALA A 102 4.39 0.13 -0.96
CA ALA A 102 5.15 -0.97 -1.52
C ALA A 102 4.59 -1.43 -2.88
N GLU A 103 3.25 -1.52 -3.01
CA GLU A 103 2.56 -1.81 -4.27
C GLU A 103 2.80 -0.72 -5.32
N MET A 104 2.68 0.55 -4.94
CA MET A 104 2.94 1.68 -5.83
C MET A 104 4.36 1.65 -6.39
N ALA A 105 5.35 1.32 -5.56
CA ALA A 105 6.73 1.21 -6.00
C ALA A 105 6.99 0.00 -6.89
N CYS A 106 6.31 -1.13 -6.66
CA CYS A 106 6.31 -2.25 -7.59
C CYS A 106 5.78 -1.81 -8.97
N GLY A 107 4.70 -1.02 -8.99
CA GLY A 107 4.16 -0.43 -10.21
C GLY A 107 5.18 0.44 -10.95
N VAL A 108 5.86 1.36 -10.25
CA VAL A 108 6.91 2.20 -10.84
C VAL A 108 8.10 1.36 -11.35
N ALA A 109 8.48 0.32 -10.62
CA ALA A 109 9.57 -0.56 -11.01
C ALA A 109 9.25 -1.36 -12.28
N CYS A 110 7.99 -1.70 -12.53
CA CYS A 110 7.56 -2.33 -13.79
C CYS A 110 7.75 -1.42 -15.01
N GLU A 111 7.80 -0.10 -14.84
CA GLU A 111 7.94 0.86 -15.93
C GLU A 111 9.41 1.14 -16.31
N SER A 112 10.39 0.52 -15.63
CA SER A 112 11.81 0.76 -15.89
C SER A 112 12.73 -0.41 -15.50
N GLY A 113 13.97 -0.37 -15.98
CA GLY A 113 15.02 -1.31 -15.58
C GLY A 113 14.70 -2.78 -15.88
N ARG A 114 15.14 -3.69 -14.99
CA ARG A 114 15.09 -5.15 -15.22
C ARG A 114 13.67 -5.70 -15.36
N LEU A 115 12.69 -5.15 -14.63
CA LEU A 115 11.30 -5.63 -14.71
C LEU A 115 10.66 -5.27 -16.05
N LEU A 116 10.94 -4.07 -16.58
CA LEU A 116 10.49 -3.70 -17.93
C LEU A 116 11.11 -4.64 -18.98
N GLU A 117 12.41 -4.92 -18.89
CA GLU A 117 13.09 -5.87 -19.79
C GLU A 117 12.42 -7.26 -19.74
N ILE A 118 12.11 -7.76 -18.55
CA ILE A 118 11.42 -9.05 -18.37
C ILE A 118 10.04 -9.02 -19.04
N GLN A 119 9.26 -7.95 -18.86
CA GLN A 119 7.95 -7.82 -19.49
C GLN A 119 8.03 -7.77 -21.02
N GLU A 120 8.99 -7.02 -21.56
CA GLU A 120 9.22 -6.94 -23.00
C GLU A 120 9.68 -8.29 -23.60
N LEU A 121 10.45 -9.07 -22.84
CA LEU A 121 10.83 -10.44 -23.21
C LEU A 121 9.63 -11.39 -23.16
N LEU A 122 8.84 -11.36 -22.09
CA LEU A 122 7.61 -12.17 -21.97
C LEU A 122 6.61 -11.88 -23.09
N ALA A 123 6.45 -10.61 -23.49
CA ALA A 123 5.59 -10.23 -24.61
C ALA A 123 6.03 -10.86 -25.95
N LYS A 124 7.34 -11.11 -26.15
CA LYS A 124 7.84 -11.82 -27.33
C LYS A 124 7.49 -13.31 -27.31
N TYR A 125 7.35 -13.90 -26.12
CA TYR A 125 6.96 -15.31 -25.95
C TYR A 125 5.45 -15.54 -26.10
N GLU A 126 4.59 -14.53 -25.94
CA GLU A 126 3.14 -14.67 -26.19
C GLU A 126 2.79 -14.94 -27.66
N GLY A 127 3.71 -14.66 -28.60
CA GLY A 127 3.51 -14.83 -30.05
C GLY A 127 4.14 -16.08 -30.68
N ASN A 128 4.91 -16.89 -29.94
CA ASN A 128 5.66 -18.03 -30.49
C ASN A 128 5.29 -19.36 -29.81
N ASP A 129 5.00 -20.39 -30.62
CA ASP A 129 4.59 -21.73 -30.21
C ASP A 129 5.61 -22.41 -29.28
N ALA A 130 5.13 -22.85 -28.10
CA ALA A 130 5.47 -23.98 -27.21
C ALA A 130 6.94 -24.41 -26.96
N SER A 131 7.93 -23.92 -27.69
CA SER A 131 9.33 -24.33 -27.61
C SER A 131 10.13 -23.59 -26.54
N ASN A 132 9.56 -22.53 -25.96
CA ASN A 132 10.24 -21.64 -25.01
C ASN A 132 9.58 -21.62 -23.61
N ASP A 133 8.78 -22.64 -23.26
CA ASP A 133 8.03 -22.69 -21.99
C ASP A 133 8.95 -22.63 -20.75
N VAL A 134 10.14 -23.22 -20.82
CA VAL A 134 11.12 -23.19 -19.72
C VAL A 134 11.68 -21.77 -19.53
N GLU A 135 12.07 -21.10 -20.61
CA GLU A 135 12.63 -19.74 -20.55
C GLU A 135 11.57 -18.73 -20.08
N ARG A 136 10.34 -18.88 -20.58
CA ARG A 136 9.19 -18.09 -20.12
C ARG A 136 8.97 -18.27 -18.61
N SER A 137 8.95 -19.51 -18.12
CA SER A 137 8.77 -19.79 -16.69
C SER A 137 9.90 -19.22 -15.84
N CYS A 138 11.14 -19.27 -16.32
CA CYS A 138 12.28 -18.64 -15.64
C CYS A 138 12.14 -17.13 -15.56
N LEU A 139 11.70 -16.47 -16.64
CA LEU A 139 11.47 -15.02 -16.65
C LEU A 139 10.30 -14.59 -15.76
N GLU A 140 9.20 -15.36 -15.75
CA GLU A 140 8.08 -15.13 -14.84
C GLU A 140 8.54 -15.23 -13.38
N GLN A 141 9.29 -16.28 -13.03
CA GLN A 141 9.85 -16.46 -11.69
C GLN A 141 10.85 -15.35 -11.31
N GLU A 142 11.69 -14.91 -12.25
CA GLU A 142 12.62 -13.80 -12.02
C GLU A 142 11.86 -12.50 -11.72
N GLY A 143 10.81 -12.21 -12.50
CA GLY A 143 9.96 -11.04 -12.30
C GLY A 143 9.26 -11.05 -10.94
N GLU A 144 8.65 -12.19 -10.56
CA GLU A 144 8.03 -12.37 -9.25
C GLU A 144 9.02 -12.19 -8.10
N MET A 145 10.23 -12.73 -8.23
CA MET A 145 11.29 -12.59 -7.22
C MET A 145 11.71 -11.12 -7.05
N VAL A 146 11.88 -10.38 -8.15
CA VAL A 146 12.27 -8.96 -8.09
C VAL A 146 11.14 -8.13 -7.45
N LEU A 147 9.89 -8.35 -7.86
CA LEU A 147 8.72 -7.69 -7.27
C LEU A 147 8.58 -7.98 -5.78
N SER A 148 8.72 -9.25 -5.37
CA SER A 148 8.69 -9.64 -3.96
C SER A 148 9.77 -8.89 -3.16
N ARG A 149 11.00 -8.83 -3.67
CA ARG A 149 12.11 -8.12 -2.99
C ARG A 149 11.84 -6.63 -2.84
N ILE A 150 11.29 -5.98 -3.88
CA ILE A 150 10.94 -4.56 -3.81
C ILE A 150 9.85 -4.35 -2.77
N SER A 151 8.78 -5.14 -2.82
CA SER A 151 7.67 -5.08 -1.87
C SER A 151 8.14 -5.28 -0.43
N ASP A 152 8.91 -6.34 -0.16
CA ASP A 152 9.45 -6.66 1.17
C ASP A 152 10.35 -5.53 1.70
N THR A 153 11.25 -5.04 0.86
CA THR A 153 12.20 -3.98 1.24
C THR A 153 11.47 -2.71 1.60
N LEU A 154 10.47 -2.30 0.81
CA LEU A 154 9.76 -1.05 1.04
C LEU A 154 8.76 -1.16 2.19
N LEU A 155 8.04 -2.27 2.30
CA LEU A 155 7.16 -2.51 3.43
C LEU A 155 7.94 -2.43 4.74
N THR A 156 9.05 -3.15 4.84
CA THR A 156 9.87 -3.17 6.06
C THR A 156 10.52 -1.82 6.33
N HIS A 157 11.04 -1.14 5.30
CA HIS A 157 11.63 0.19 5.45
C HIS A 157 10.61 1.20 5.96
N VAL A 158 9.45 1.31 5.32
CA VAL A 158 8.40 2.25 5.72
C VAL A 158 7.91 1.95 7.14
N LEU A 159 7.65 0.69 7.49
CA LEU A 159 7.24 0.37 8.86
C LEU A 159 8.31 0.72 9.91
N LYS A 160 9.58 0.41 9.65
CA LYS A 160 10.71 0.79 10.54
C LYS A 160 10.83 2.30 10.69
N SER A 161 10.68 3.05 9.60
CA SER A 161 10.73 4.52 9.63
C SER A 161 9.69 5.14 10.55
N TYR A 162 8.55 4.48 10.81
CA TYR A 162 7.51 4.97 11.73
C TYR A 162 7.50 4.22 13.08
N GLY A 163 8.59 3.55 13.46
CA GLY A 163 8.71 2.88 14.77
C GLY A 163 7.85 1.63 14.93
N HIS A 164 7.41 1.01 13.82
CA HIS A 164 6.63 -0.23 13.84
C HIS A 164 7.52 -1.50 13.82
N ASP A 165 8.60 -1.52 14.61
CA ASP A 165 9.58 -2.63 14.65
C ASP A 165 8.95 -3.98 15.02
N ASP A 166 7.92 -3.97 15.88
CA ASP A 166 7.18 -5.18 16.25
C ASP A 166 6.42 -5.78 15.06
N PHE A 167 5.92 -4.94 14.16
CA PHE A 167 5.22 -5.39 12.96
C PHE A 167 6.20 -5.99 11.95
N VAL A 168 7.37 -5.37 11.83
CA VAL A 168 8.46 -5.85 10.97
C VAL A 168 9.01 -7.16 11.49
N SER A 169 9.25 -7.29 12.80
CA SER A 169 9.66 -8.53 13.44
C SER A 169 8.64 -9.65 13.23
N CYS A 170 7.35 -9.33 13.25
CA CYS A 170 6.29 -10.29 12.90
C CYS A 170 6.35 -10.71 11.42
N TYR A 171 6.60 -9.77 10.51
CA TYR A 171 6.68 -10.02 9.07
C TYR A 171 7.89 -10.90 8.71
N GLU A 172 9.09 -10.48 9.15
CA GLU A 172 10.36 -11.15 8.88
C GLU A 172 10.44 -12.52 9.58
N GLY A 173 9.86 -12.64 10.78
CA GLY A 173 9.87 -13.89 11.54
C GLY A 173 8.85 -14.94 11.06
N ASN A 174 7.66 -14.51 10.60
CA ASN A 174 6.65 -15.40 10.04
C ASN A 174 5.62 -14.62 9.19
N SER A 175 5.92 -14.47 7.90
CA SER A 175 5.07 -13.74 6.95
C SER A 175 3.65 -14.30 6.86
N ALA A 176 3.48 -15.62 6.93
CA ALA A 176 2.15 -16.24 6.90
C ALA A 176 1.27 -15.82 8.10
N VAL A 177 1.85 -15.74 9.30
CA VAL A 177 1.15 -15.23 10.49
C VAL A 177 0.86 -13.74 10.36
N TYR A 178 1.81 -12.96 9.83
CA TYR A 178 1.60 -11.54 9.55
C TYR A 178 0.40 -11.33 8.63
N HIS A 179 0.37 -12.00 7.48
CA HIS A 179 -0.72 -11.86 6.50
C HIS A 179 -2.06 -12.31 7.09
N ARG A 180 -2.08 -13.39 7.85
CA ARG A 180 -3.29 -13.84 8.55
C ARG A 180 -3.84 -12.77 9.51
N ARG A 181 -2.97 -12.02 10.21
CA ARG A 181 -3.39 -10.91 11.09
C ARG A 181 -3.99 -9.76 10.28
N CYS A 182 -3.38 -9.42 9.15
CA CYS A 182 -3.94 -8.42 8.21
C CYS A 182 -5.31 -8.85 7.68
N GLU A 183 -5.48 -10.12 7.29
CA GLU A 183 -6.75 -10.66 6.81
C GLU A 183 -7.85 -10.58 7.88
N ILE A 184 -7.58 -11.01 9.11
CA ILE A 184 -8.53 -10.90 10.22
C ILE A 184 -8.92 -9.42 10.45
N GLY A 185 -7.95 -8.51 10.41
CA GLY A 185 -8.19 -7.07 10.55
C GLY A 185 -9.08 -6.51 9.42
N ARG A 186 -8.81 -6.89 8.18
CA ARG A 186 -9.62 -6.52 7.01
C ARG A 186 -11.05 -7.02 7.13
N ASP A 187 -11.26 -8.25 7.56
CA ASP A 187 -12.59 -8.87 7.68
C ASP A 187 -13.44 -8.17 8.76
N LEU A 188 -12.81 -7.62 9.81
CA LEU A 188 -13.49 -6.80 10.82
C LEU A 188 -14.04 -5.48 10.24
N ILE A 189 -13.42 -4.92 9.18
CA ILE A 189 -13.93 -3.74 8.48
C ILE A 189 -15.13 -4.13 7.63
N VAL A 190 -14.99 -5.20 6.84
CA VAL A 190 -16.05 -5.66 5.93
C VAL A 190 -17.30 -6.06 6.71
N SER A 191 -17.16 -6.88 7.76
CA SER A 191 -18.29 -7.32 8.59
C SER A 191 -19.01 -6.16 9.29
N ARG A 192 -18.30 -5.13 9.76
CA ARG A 192 -18.90 -3.93 10.35
C ARG A 192 -19.53 -3.01 9.30
N GLY A 193 -18.95 -2.93 8.10
CA GLY A 193 -19.54 -2.22 6.96
C GLY A 193 -20.85 -2.86 6.49
N SER A 194 -20.95 -4.20 6.51
CA SER A 194 -22.17 -4.93 6.18
C SER A 194 -23.29 -4.77 7.21
N HIS A 195 -22.98 -4.58 8.49
CA HIS A 195 -24.00 -4.28 9.50
C HIS A 195 -24.58 -2.86 9.37
N ASN A 196 -23.79 -1.89 8.91
CA ASN A 196 -24.30 -0.53 8.65
C ASN A 196 -25.04 -0.39 7.30
N ALA A 197 -24.96 -1.37 6.41
CA ALA A 197 -25.69 -1.40 5.14
C ALA A 197 -27.05 -2.12 5.23
N LEU A 198 -27.40 -2.68 6.40
CA LEU A 198 -28.61 -3.45 6.65
C LEU A 198 -29.58 -2.77 7.63
N GLU A 199 -29.58 -1.43 7.72
CA GLU A 199 -30.73 -0.71 8.26
C GLU A 199 -31.51 0.00 7.14
N PRO A 200 -32.58 -0.63 6.61
CA PRO A 200 -33.73 0.07 6.14
C PRO A 200 -34.78 0.17 7.26
N SER A 201 -35.02 1.41 7.69
CA SER A 201 -36.36 1.95 8.02
C SER A 201 -37.21 1.21 9.07
N VAL A 202 -37.14 1.65 10.32
CA VAL A 202 -38.34 1.72 11.19
C VAL A 202 -38.33 3.00 12.01
N ALA A 203 -39.03 4.02 11.51
CA ALA A 203 -39.99 4.87 12.24
C ALA A 203 -40.66 5.83 11.25
#